data_AF-A0A2R6A9A6-F1
#
_entry.id   AF-A0A2R6A9A6-F1
#
_cell.length_a   1.000
_cell.length_b   1.000
_cell.length_c   1.000
_cell.angle_alpha   90.00
_cell.angle_beta   90.00
_cell.angle_gamma   90.00
#
_symmetry.space_group_name_H-M   'P 1'
#
loop_
_entity.id
_entity.type
_entity.pdbx_description
1 polymer ?
#
loop_
_entity_poly.entity_id
_entity_poly.type
_entity_poly.pdbx_seq_one_letter_code
_entity_poly.pdbx_strand_id
1 'polypeptide(L)'
;MVDLEFIARSAKKEEALKRIIDEYVFTKRFSVDRARQYAQAVLEEVELSQKAPSDEFLRYVLSTLESGVKAGEFGVGSRGKGDYIVHTLIAKIARSANEKSAKRVILEPINHDDVGAVDVGEFKVVVGAVDGAHSRLSAFPFLMGFHDARAALRDVCVKGAIPVALMDDVHLADDGDVSKIFEFVAGVCAVCELARVPLISGSTLRVGGDMVLGDRLVGCVCAIGVLDDPSHLKSEIQAGSKIIMTEGSGGGTITTTALYSGHQDVVSETLNLDFFFAIESLRNSGALKKISHITDVTNGGVRGDLEILAKENGVKMLIDEEEVFSVINPRVRRMLDELGIDPLGVSLDSLLMFVPEKYVEEVLNALPVRAKVVGEVQQGSGCFVKRKGALETLTPKFRESAYTKLKKLVGEDAPNNFEELNKKVEEAFEKILQKKNALVSEIRKKYEVSRVD
;
A
#
# COMPACT_ATOMS: atom_id res chain seq x y z
N MET A 1 -5.68 -7.65 -18.71
CA MET A 1 -4.35 -7.51 -19.31
C MET A 1 -3.88 -8.87 -19.73
N VAL A 2 -3.22 -8.94 -20.88
CA VAL A 2 -2.56 -10.15 -21.36
C VAL A 2 -1.10 -9.80 -21.57
N ASP A 3 -0.23 -10.45 -20.80
CA ASP A 3 1.22 -10.34 -20.92
C ASP A 3 1.68 -11.33 -22.01
N LEU A 4 2.06 -10.77 -23.16
CA LEU A 4 2.50 -11.54 -24.33
C LEU A 4 3.86 -12.18 -24.10
N GLU A 5 4.73 -11.51 -23.34
CA GLU A 5 6.04 -12.03 -22.98
C GLU A 5 5.90 -13.25 -22.07
N PHE A 6 5.00 -13.19 -21.08
CA PHE A 6 4.69 -14.33 -20.23
C PHE A 6 4.22 -15.54 -21.05
N ILE A 7 3.34 -15.35 -22.04
CA ILE A 7 2.89 -16.45 -22.92
C ILE A 7 4.06 -17.03 -23.72
N ALA A 8 4.88 -16.17 -24.32
CA ALA A 8 6.05 -16.57 -25.10
C ALA A 8 7.08 -17.36 -24.28
N ARG A 9 7.27 -17.02 -23.00
CA ARG A 9 8.19 -17.70 -22.09
C ARG A 9 7.63 -19.00 -21.49
N SER A 10 6.31 -19.11 -21.34
CA SER A 10 5.69 -20.17 -20.55
C SER A 10 5.21 -21.39 -21.35
N ALA A 11 5.12 -21.28 -22.68
CA ALA A 11 4.58 -22.33 -23.55
C ALA A 11 5.56 -22.73 -24.66
N LYS A 12 5.34 -23.91 -25.27
CA LYS A 12 6.09 -24.31 -26.46
C LYS A 12 5.83 -23.31 -27.59
N LYS A 13 6.83 -23.05 -28.44
CA LYS A 13 6.79 -22.02 -29.49
C LYS A 13 5.50 -22.05 -30.34
N GLU A 14 5.04 -23.22 -30.76
CA GLU A 14 3.80 -23.36 -31.55
C GLU A 14 2.54 -23.01 -30.75
N GLU A 15 2.46 -23.41 -29.49
CA GLU A 15 1.35 -23.10 -28.60
C GLU A 15 1.33 -21.61 -28.24
N ALA A 16 2.49 -21.03 -27.91
CA ALA A 16 2.65 -19.61 -27.65
C ALA A 16 2.25 -18.79 -28.88
N LEU A 17 2.71 -19.17 -30.08
CA LEU A 17 2.34 -18.51 -31.34
C LEU A 17 0.82 -18.48 -31.52
N LYS A 18 0.16 -19.64 -31.39
CA LYS A 18 -1.29 -19.73 -31.54
C LYS A 18 -2.01 -18.84 -30.53
N ARG A 19 -1.61 -18.92 -29.26
CA ARG A 19 -2.23 -18.14 -28.19
C ARG A 19 -2.05 -16.64 -28.41
N ILE A 20 -0.85 -16.18 -28.75
CA ILE A 20 -0.58 -14.76 -29.00
C ILE A 20 -1.38 -14.26 -30.22
N ILE A 21 -1.51 -15.07 -31.28
CA ILE A 21 -2.40 -14.74 -32.42
C ILE A 21 -3.84 -14.54 -31.95
N ASP A 22 -4.37 -15.47 -31.16
CA ASP A 22 -5.74 -15.41 -30.66
C ASP A 22 -5.96 -14.14 -29.82
N GLU A 23 -4.99 -13.76 -28.99
CA GLU A 23 -5.06 -12.55 -28.14
C GLU A 23 -5.01 -11.25 -28.97
N TYR A 24 -4.20 -11.18 -30.02
CA TYR A 24 -4.18 -10.05 -30.96
C TYR A 24 -5.48 -9.94 -31.76
N VAL A 25 -6.03 -11.06 -32.23
CA VAL A 25 -7.33 -11.08 -32.94
C VAL A 25 -8.44 -10.65 -31.99
N PHE A 26 -8.43 -11.12 -30.74
CA PHE A 26 -9.43 -10.79 -29.75
C PHE A 26 -9.37 -9.31 -29.35
N THR A 27 -8.19 -8.82 -28.98
CA THR A 27 -8.03 -7.50 -28.36
C THR A 27 -7.90 -6.38 -29.39
N LYS A 28 -6.98 -6.53 -30.35
CA LYS A 28 -6.68 -5.50 -31.37
C LYS A 28 -7.53 -5.61 -32.63
N ARG A 29 -8.36 -6.67 -32.75
CA ARG A 29 -9.18 -6.97 -33.95
C ARG A 29 -8.35 -7.10 -35.23
N PHE A 30 -7.11 -7.55 -35.11
CA PHE A 30 -6.26 -7.79 -36.27
C PHE A 30 -6.80 -8.94 -37.13
N SER A 31 -6.55 -8.87 -38.44
CA SER A 31 -6.64 -10.06 -39.30
C SER A 31 -5.66 -11.13 -38.81
N VAL A 32 -5.98 -12.41 -38.99
CA VAL A 32 -5.11 -13.53 -38.58
C VAL A 32 -3.68 -13.39 -39.12
N ASP A 33 -3.50 -12.94 -40.36
CA ASP A 33 -2.15 -12.78 -40.95
C ASP A 33 -1.33 -11.68 -40.27
N ARG A 34 -1.94 -10.53 -40.01
CA ARG A 34 -1.32 -9.45 -39.23
C ARG A 34 -1.02 -9.90 -37.80
N ALA A 35 -1.97 -10.57 -37.13
CA ALA A 35 -1.75 -11.12 -35.79
C ALA A 35 -0.58 -12.12 -35.77
N ARG A 36 -0.43 -12.95 -36.82
CA ARG A 36 0.71 -13.87 -36.98
C ARG A 36 2.04 -13.14 -37.09
N GLN A 37 2.11 -12.04 -37.85
CA GLN A 37 3.33 -11.22 -37.96
C GLN A 37 3.76 -10.66 -36.60
N TYR A 38 2.82 -10.07 -35.85
CA TYR A 38 3.10 -9.54 -34.51
C TYR A 38 3.49 -10.65 -33.53
N ALA A 39 2.79 -11.79 -33.56
CA ALA A 39 3.12 -12.93 -32.71
C ALA A 39 4.52 -13.49 -33.00
N GLN A 40 4.95 -13.51 -34.28
CA GLN A 40 6.30 -13.91 -34.66
C GLN A 40 7.36 -12.94 -34.12
N ALA A 41 7.11 -11.63 -34.21
CA ALA A 41 8.02 -10.61 -33.67
C ALA A 41 8.17 -10.76 -32.15
N VAL A 42 7.06 -10.93 -31.42
CA VAL A 42 7.06 -11.20 -29.96
C VAL A 42 7.95 -12.41 -29.63
N LEU A 43 7.77 -13.53 -30.35
CA LEU A 43 8.55 -14.74 -30.10
C LEU A 43 10.04 -14.55 -30.42
N GLU A 44 10.37 -13.83 -31.50
CA GLU A 44 11.75 -13.54 -31.89
C GLU A 44 12.45 -12.67 -30.84
N GLU A 45 11.82 -11.58 -30.40
CA GLU A 45 12.39 -10.69 -29.39
C GLU A 45 12.57 -11.40 -28.05
N VAL A 46 11.58 -12.20 -27.63
CA VAL A 46 11.68 -13.00 -26.41
C VAL A 46 12.79 -14.05 -26.52
N GLU A 47 12.96 -14.70 -27.67
CA GLU A 47 14.05 -15.64 -27.92
C GLU A 47 15.42 -14.95 -27.86
N LEU A 48 15.54 -13.74 -28.43
CA LEU A 48 16.76 -12.93 -28.37
C LEU A 48 17.09 -12.49 -26.94
N SER A 49 16.09 -12.05 -26.17
CA SER A 49 16.27 -11.58 -24.78
C SER A 49 16.78 -12.68 -23.82
N GLN A 50 16.58 -13.94 -24.18
CA GLN A 50 17.02 -15.10 -23.38
C GLN A 50 18.45 -15.54 -23.66
N LYS A 51 19.09 -15.00 -24.70
CA LYS A 51 20.47 -15.35 -25.05
C LYS A 51 21.41 -14.86 -23.94
N ALA A 52 22.07 -15.81 -23.26
CA ALA A 52 23.04 -15.49 -22.23
C ALA A 52 24.25 -14.76 -22.84
N PRO A 53 24.71 -13.64 -22.25
CA PRO A 53 25.92 -12.98 -22.72
C PRO A 53 27.16 -13.85 -22.43
N SER A 54 28.22 -13.60 -23.20
CA SER A 54 29.53 -14.23 -22.99
C SER A 54 30.19 -13.78 -21.69
N ASP A 55 30.03 -12.50 -21.34
CA ASP A 55 30.55 -11.91 -20.11
C ASP A 55 29.86 -12.50 -18.87
N GLU A 56 30.67 -12.99 -17.93
CA GLU A 56 30.20 -13.69 -16.74
C GLU A 56 29.43 -12.76 -15.80
N PHE A 57 29.90 -11.52 -15.63
CA PHE A 57 29.26 -10.54 -14.78
C PHE A 57 27.91 -10.09 -15.36
N LEU A 58 27.84 -9.83 -16.67
CA LEU A 58 26.59 -9.54 -17.36
C LEU A 58 25.63 -10.72 -17.28
N ARG A 59 26.10 -11.97 -17.40
CA ARG A 59 25.24 -13.15 -17.22
C ARG A 59 24.66 -13.19 -15.81
N TYR A 60 25.47 -12.90 -14.80
CA TYR A 60 25.03 -12.79 -13.42
C TYR A 60 23.98 -11.67 -13.25
N VAL A 61 24.22 -10.47 -13.78
CA VAL A 61 23.29 -9.33 -13.71
C VAL A 61 21.98 -9.58 -14.47
N LEU A 62 22.01 -10.23 -15.63
CA LEU A 62 20.81 -10.51 -16.44
C LEU A 62 20.01 -11.72 -15.95
N SER A 63 20.60 -12.61 -15.14
CA SER A 63 19.87 -13.77 -14.62
C SER A 63 18.76 -13.37 -13.63
N THR A 64 17.57 -13.94 -13.76
CA THR A 64 16.53 -13.77 -12.74
C THR A 64 16.67 -14.89 -11.71
N LEU A 65 16.74 -14.53 -10.42
CA LEU A 65 16.75 -15.51 -9.34
C LEU A 65 15.31 -15.93 -9.03
N GLU A 66 15.02 -17.22 -9.12
CA GLU A 66 13.69 -17.75 -8.85
C GLU A 66 13.64 -18.40 -7.46
N SER A 67 12.71 -17.94 -6.61
CA SER A 67 12.37 -18.63 -5.36
C SER A 67 11.45 -19.84 -5.59
N GLY A 68 10.77 -19.89 -6.73
CA GLY A 68 9.70 -20.84 -7.01
C GLY A 68 8.41 -20.59 -6.22
N VAL A 69 8.30 -19.48 -5.49
CA VAL A 69 7.15 -19.12 -4.64
C VAL A 69 6.36 -17.98 -5.29
N LYS A 70 5.05 -18.15 -5.46
CA LYS A 70 4.18 -17.15 -6.10
C LYS A 70 3.64 -16.15 -5.09
N ALA A 71 3.52 -14.88 -5.49
CA ALA A 71 2.98 -13.81 -4.65
C ALA A 71 1.61 -14.14 -4.03
N GLY A 72 0.68 -14.66 -4.84
CA GLY A 72 -0.66 -15.03 -4.39
C GLY A 72 -0.69 -16.19 -3.39
N GLU A 73 0.19 -17.19 -3.56
CA GLU A 73 0.35 -18.33 -2.65
C GLU A 73 0.95 -17.89 -1.31
N PHE A 74 1.96 -17.02 -1.37
CA PHE A 74 2.63 -16.49 -0.18
C PHE A 74 1.81 -15.41 0.54
N GLY A 75 0.74 -14.90 -0.07
CA GLY A 75 -0.15 -13.91 0.54
C GLY A 75 0.34 -12.46 0.45
N VAL A 76 1.23 -12.15 -0.50
CA VAL A 76 1.72 -10.78 -0.73
C VAL A 76 0.56 -9.87 -1.14
N GLY A 77 0.51 -8.66 -0.58
CA GLY A 77 -0.58 -7.69 -0.76
C GLY A 77 -1.87 -8.06 -0.02
N SER A 78 -1.82 -8.99 0.94
CA SER A 78 -2.98 -9.41 1.75
C SER A 78 -2.89 -8.98 3.22
N ARG A 79 -1.87 -8.20 3.63
CA ARG A 79 -1.68 -7.66 4.99
C ARG A 79 -1.71 -8.72 6.10
N GLY A 80 -1.20 -9.91 5.80
CA GLY A 80 -1.02 -10.98 6.80
C GLY A 80 0.42 -11.48 6.85
N LYS A 81 0.65 -12.66 7.44
CA LYS A 81 1.99 -13.13 7.83
C LYS A 81 3.01 -13.15 6.69
N GLY A 82 2.65 -13.70 5.52
CA GLY A 82 3.58 -13.77 4.39
C GLY A 82 3.87 -12.41 3.76
N ASP A 83 2.89 -11.52 3.74
CA ASP A 83 3.06 -10.12 3.32
C ASP A 83 4.05 -9.39 4.24
N TYR A 84 3.85 -9.50 5.56
CA TYR A 84 4.74 -8.92 6.56
C TYR A 84 6.19 -9.39 6.39
N ILE A 85 6.40 -10.68 6.10
CA ILE A 85 7.74 -11.23 5.82
C ILE A 85 8.34 -10.59 4.57
N VAL A 86 7.60 -10.53 3.46
CA VAL A 86 8.11 -9.94 2.22
C VAL A 86 8.44 -8.46 2.42
N HIS A 87 7.58 -7.69 3.09
CA HIS A 87 7.86 -6.31 3.43
C HIS A 87 9.11 -6.17 4.33
N THR A 88 9.30 -7.07 5.30
CA THR A 88 10.53 -7.10 6.13
C THR A 88 11.78 -7.35 5.28
N LEU A 89 11.71 -8.26 4.31
CA LEU A 89 12.84 -8.57 3.43
C LEU A 89 13.14 -7.40 2.47
N ILE A 90 12.12 -6.80 1.85
CA ILE A 90 12.27 -5.58 1.03
C ILE A 90 12.92 -4.47 1.87
N ALA A 91 12.46 -4.27 3.09
CA ALA A 91 13.00 -3.28 4.01
C ALA A 91 14.47 -3.52 4.36
N LYS A 92 14.90 -4.78 4.53
CA LYS A 92 16.32 -5.12 4.70
C LYS A 92 17.17 -4.77 3.47
N ILE A 93 16.64 -4.93 2.25
CA ILE A 93 17.33 -4.50 1.02
C ILE A 93 17.51 -2.98 1.05
N ALA A 94 16.44 -2.23 1.33
CA ALA A 94 16.50 -0.77 1.41
C ALA A 94 17.49 -0.29 2.49
N ARG A 95 17.43 -0.87 3.69
CA ARG A 95 18.35 -0.56 4.79
C ARG A 95 19.82 -0.75 4.40
N SER A 96 20.15 -1.81 3.65
CA SER A 96 21.52 -2.05 3.17
C SER A 96 22.06 -0.94 2.23
N ALA A 97 21.18 -0.13 1.65
CA ALA A 97 21.54 1.07 0.91
C ALA A 97 21.56 2.30 1.83
N ASN A 98 20.57 2.44 2.72
CA ASN A 98 20.46 3.56 3.67
C ASN A 98 21.64 3.64 4.65
N GLU A 99 22.20 2.52 5.10
CA GLU A 99 23.43 2.47 5.92
C GLU A 99 24.64 3.13 5.24
N LYS A 100 24.61 3.26 3.91
CA LYS A 100 25.65 3.89 3.10
C LYS A 100 25.26 5.29 2.62
N SER A 101 24.11 5.81 3.06
CA SER A 101 23.59 7.11 2.66
C SER A 101 24.44 8.23 3.25
N ALA A 102 24.61 9.30 2.47
CA ALA A 102 25.19 10.56 2.97
C ALA A 102 24.17 11.40 3.77
N LYS A 103 22.91 10.98 3.80
CA LYS A 103 21.82 11.62 4.54
C LYS A 103 21.45 10.79 5.75
N ARG A 104 21.07 11.45 6.84
CA ARG A 104 20.57 10.79 8.05
C ARG A 104 19.10 10.41 7.83
N VAL A 105 18.86 9.11 7.69
CA VAL A 105 17.51 8.55 7.63
C VAL A 105 16.96 8.47 9.05
N ILE A 106 15.75 8.99 9.26
CA ILE A 106 15.07 9.04 10.56
C ILE A 106 14.08 7.89 10.69
N LEU A 107 13.28 7.68 9.65
CA LEU A 107 12.38 6.53 9.50
C LEU A 107 12.65 5.88 8.15
N GLU A 108 12.74 4.56 8.14
CA GLU A 108 12.96 3.77 6.94
C GLU A 108 12.03 2.55 6.91
N PRO A 109 11.92 1.84 5.78
CA PRO A 109 10.96 0.74 5.64
C PRO A 109 11.07 -0.37 6.71
N ILE A 110 12.22 -0.54 7.38
CA ILE A 110 12.40 -1.55 8.44
C ILE A 110 11.62 -1.22 9.72
N ASN A 111 11.21 0.04 9.87
CA ASN A 111 10.37 0.47 10.96
C ASN A 111 8.91 0.04 10.75
N HIS A 112 8.55 -0.47 9.57
CA HIS A 112 7.17 -0.87 9.24
C HIS A 112 6.14 0.26 9.43
N ASP A 113 6.59 1.50 9.24
CA ASP A 113 5.79 2.70 9.34
C ASP A 113 5.21 3.08 7.96
N ASP A 114 4.11 3.82 7.94
CA ASP A 114 3.42 4.26 6.71
C ASP A 114 4.22 5.32 5.93
N VAL A 115 5.24 5.91 6.56
CA VAL A 115 6.13 6.90 5.92
C VAL A 115 7.61 6.54 6.02
N GLY A 116 8.39 7.08 5.08
CA GLY A 116 9.83 7.27 5.23
C GLY A 116 10.17 8.71 5.62
N ALA A 117 11.24 8.92 6.38
CA ALA A 117 11.65 10.25 6.81
C ALA A 117 13.17 10.45 6.76
N VAL A 118 13.60 11.61 6.28
CA VAL A 118 15.02 11.99 6.18
C VAL A 118 15.26 13.38 6.78
N ASP A 119 16.35 13.50 7.53
CA ASP A 119 16.84 14.77 8.06
C ASP A 119 17.48 15.58 6.92
N VAL A 120 16.99 16.79 6.68
CA VAL A 120 17.53 17.70 5.66
C VAL A 120 18.33 18.87 6.25
N GLY A 121 18.58 18.86 7.56
CA GLY A 121 19.25 19.94 8.28
C GLY A 121 18.28 21.05 8.72
N GLU A 122 18.80 22.04 9.43
CA GLU A 122 18.04 23.23 9.90
C GLU A 122 16.77 22.89 10.71
N PHE A 123 16.80 21.78 11.46
CA PHE A 123 15.64 21.27 12.20
C PHE A 123 14.43 20.93 11.31
N LYS A 124 14.67 20.52 10.05
CA LYS A 124 13.61 20.09 9.14
C LYS A 124 13.76 18.63 8.77
N VAL A 125 12.61 17.96 8.75
CA VAL A 125 12.48 16.58 8.31
C VAL A 125 11.56 16.54 7.10
N VAL A 126 11.99 15.87 6.05
CA VAL A 126 11.13 15.53 4.92
C VAL A 126 10.54 14.15 5.17
N VAL A 127 9.22 14.06 5.08
CA VAL A 127 8.43 12.84 5.22
C VAL A 127 7.83 12.51 3.86
N GLY A 128 7.86 11.25 3.47
CA GLY A 128 7.30 10.78 2.20
C GLY A 128 6.51 9.51 2.36
N ALA A 129 5.37 9.43 1.67
CA ALA A 129 4.52 8.25 1.56
C ALA A 129 4.20 7.96 0.09
N VAL A 130 3.97 6.70 -0.24
CA VAL A 130 3.56 6.26 -1.58
C VAL A 130 2.45 5.23 -1.42
N ASP A 131 1.32 5.45 -2.10
CA ASP A 131 0.25 4.46 -2.21
C ASP A 131 0.04 4.03 -3.67
N GLY A 132 -0.20 2.75 -3.86
CA GLY A 132 -0.24 2.08 -5.15
C GLY A 132 -1.64 2.03 -5.78
N ALA A 133 -1.73 2.53 -6.99
CA ALA A 133 -2.90 2.45 -7.86
C ALA A 133 -3.02 1.08 -8.54
N HIS A 134 -3.26 0.03 -7.77
CA HIS A 134 -3.35 -1.36 -8.27
C HIS A 134 -4.69 -2.04 -7.97
N SER A 135 -5.62 -1.28 -7.37
CA SER A 135 -6.91 -1.79 -6.88
C SER A 135 -7.87 -2.19 -8.01
N ARG A 136 -9.02 -2.78 -7.67
CA ARG A 136 -10.06 -3.08 -8.65
C ARG A 136 -10.71 -1.82 -9.26
N LEU A 137 -10.31 -0.62 -8.83
CA LEU A 137 -10.83 0.65 -9.34
C LEU A 137 -10.22 1.10 -10.68
N SER A 138 -9.37 0.31 -11.34
CA SER A 138 -8.88 0.65 -12.69
C SER A 138 -10.01 0.85 -13.73
N ALA A 139 -11.21 0.29 -13.52
CA ALA A 139 -12.39 0.56 -14.35
C ALA A 139 -13.11 1.88 -13.98
N PHE A 140 -12.71 2.50 -12.89
CA PHE A 140 -13.23 3.75 -12.31
C PHE A 140 -12.06 4.70 -12.02
N PRO A 141 -11.30 5.12 -13.04
CA PRO A 141 -9.99 5.78 -12.89
C PRO A 141 -10.05 7.04 -12.01
N PHE A 142 -11.10 7.85 -12.09
CA PHE A 142 -11.28 9.01 -11.22
C PHE A 142 -11.32 8.63 -9.74
N LEU A 143 -12.12 7.61 -9.39
CA LEU A 143 -12.19 7.11 -8.01
C LEU A 143 -10.84 6.51 -7.57
N MET A 144 -10.13 5.85 -8.48
CA MET A 144 -8.80 5.32 -8.17
C MET A 144 -7.84 6.45 -7.82
N GLY A 145 -7.67 7.45 -8.69
CA GLY A 145 -6.79 8.59 -8.42
C GLY A 145 -7.19 9.37 -7.17
N PHE A 146 -8.49 9.56 -6.94
CA PHE A 146 -9.00 10.21 -5.74
C PHE A 146 -8.63 9.45 -4.46
N HIS A 147 -8.85 8.13 -4.41
CA HIS A 147 -8.57 7.34 -3.21
C HIS A 147 -7.07 7.10 -2.98
N ASP A 148 -6.28 6.94 -4.04
CA ASP A 148 -4.83 6.74 -3.91
C ASP A 148 -4.16 8.04 -3.42
N ALA A 149 -4.59 9.20 -3.92
CA ALA A 149 -4.12 10.49 -3.42
C ALA A 149 -4.52 10.74 -1.97
N ARG A 150 -5.75 10.38 -1.58
CA ARG A 150 -6.18 10.43 -0.18
C ARG A 150 -5.31 9.58 0.72
N ALA A 151 -4.97 8.37 0.28
CA ALA A 151 -4.22 7.44 1.09
C ALA A 151 -2.77 7.89 1.29
N ALA A 152 -2.05 8.25 0.21
CA ALA A 152 -0.71 8.81 0.33
C ALA A 152 -0.69 10.09 1.19
N LEU A 153 -1.68 10.97 1.02
CA LEU A 153 -1.78 12.20 1.80
C LEU A 153 -2.05 11.92 3.29
N ARG A 154 -2.88 10.92 3.60
CA ARG A 154 -3.23 10.53 4.97
C ARG A 154 -2.01 10.01 5.72
N ASP A 155 -1.21 9.14 5.10
CA ASP A 155 0.00 8.58 5.71
C ASP A 155 0.97 9.69 6.16
N VAL A 156 1.11 10.76 5.37
CA VAL A 156 1.88 11.96 5.74
C VAL A 156 1.21 12.73 6.89
N CYS A 157 -0.11 12.92 6.83
CA CYS A 157 -0.86 13.71 7.81
C CYS A 157 -0.90 13.06 9.20
N VAL A 158 -1.02 11.74 9.30
CA VAL A 158 -1.09 11.03 10.60
C VAL A 158 0.22 11.12 11.37
N LYS A 159 1.34 11.38 10.69
CA LYS A 159 2.64 11.67 11.32
C LYS A 159 2.77 13.10 11.81
N GLY A 160 1.68 13.88 11.73
CA GLY A 160 1.65 15.29 12.08
C GLY A 160 2.40 16.17 11.09
N ALA A 161 2.91 15.64 9.97
CA ALA A 161 3.62 16.41 8.96
C ALA A 161 2.67 17.37 8.24
N ILE A 162 3.20 18.51 7.83
CA ILE A 162 2.47 19.45 6.97
C ILE A 162 2.69 18.99 5.53
N PRO A 163 1.64 18.54 4.80
CA PRO A 163 1.81 18.14 3.41
C PRO A 163 2.13 19.36 2.54
N VAL A 164 3.13 19.21 1.66
CA VAL A 164 3.64 20.30 0.82
C VAL A 164 3.55 20.01 -0.67
N ALA A 165 3.47 18.74 -1.07
CA ALA A 165 3.35 18.35 -2.47
C ALA A 165 2.80 16.94 -2.64
N LEU A 166 2.14 16.69 -3.76
CA LEU A 166 1.86 15.36 -4.30
C LEU A 166 2.62 15.16 -5.62
N MET A 167 2.87 13.90 -5.97
CA MET A 167 3.36 13.45 -7.28
C MET A 167 2.62 12.19 -7.69
N ASP A 168 2.51 11.91 -8.98
CA ASP A 168 1.87 10.69 -9.47
C ASP A 168 2.72 9.91 -10.49
N ASP A 169 2.44 8.62 -10.63
CA ASP A 169 2.96 7.77 -11.70
C ASP A 169 1.81 6.92 -12.22
N VAL A 170 1.48 7.02 -13.51
CA VAL A 170 0.32 6.35 -14.10
C VAL A 170 0.65 5.63 -15.39
N HIS A 171 0.33 4.34 -15.42
CA HIS A 171 0.67 3.45 -16.52
C HIS A 171 -0.61 2.83 -17.08
N LEU A 172 -0.81 2.96 -18.38
CA LEU A 172 -1.97 2.41 -19.08
C LEU A 172 -1.53 1.30 -20.02
N ALA A 173 -2.21 0.15 -20.00
CA ALA A 173 -1.97 -0.91 -20.97
C ALA A 173 -2.31 -0.43 -22.40
N ASP A 174 -1.72 -1.08 -23.42
CA ASP A 174 -1.64 -0.53 -24.78
C ASP A 174 -3.00 -0.34 -25.49
N ASP A 175 -4.06 -0.99 -25.01
CA ASP A 175 -5.44 -0.85 -25.53
C ASP A 175 -6.34 0.02 -24.66
N GLY A 176 -5.78 0.63 -23.61
CA GLY A 176 -6.52 1.50 -22.73
C GLY A 176 -6.92 2.80 -23.38
N ASP A 177 -8.14 3.26 -23.09
CA ASP A 177 -8.57 4.59 -23.48
C ASP A 177 -7.78 5.65 -22.70
N VAL A 178 -7.16 6.59 -23.42
CA VAL A 178 -6.32 7.65 -22.84
C VAL A 178 -7.08 8.52 -21.83
N SER A 179 -8.42 8.62 -21.94
CA SER A 179 -9.24 9.34 -20.96
C SER A 179 -9.11 8.77 -19.55
N LYS A 180 -8.75 7.49 -19.38
CA LYS A 180 -8.48 6.91 -18.05
C LYS A 180 -7.33 7.60 -17.33
N ILE A 181 -6.30 8.04 -18.07
CA ILE A 181 -5.20 8.83 -17.49
C ILE A 181 -5.73 10.18 -17.02
N PHE A 182 -6.53 10.87 -17.84
CA PHE A 182 -7.09 12.17 -17.48
C PHE A 182 -8.00 12.07 -16.25
N GLU A 183 -8.87 11.07 -16.21
CA GLU A 183 -9.75 10.79 -15.07
C GLU A 183 -8.95 10.52 -13.80
N PHE A 184 -7.91 9.69 -13.88
CA PHE A 184 -7.04 9.39 -12.74
C PHE A 184 -6.40 10.67 -12.18
N VAL A 185 -5.72 11.44 -13.05
CA VAL A 185 -5.08 12.70 -12.65
C VAL A 185 -6.10 13.70 -12.12
N ALA A 186 -7.30 13.77 -12.72
CA ALA A 186 -8.38 14.63 -12.21
C ALA A 186 -8.84 14.22 -10.81
N GLY A 187 -8.92 12.92 -10.52
CA GLY A 187 -9.19 12.41 -9.18
C GLY A 187 -8.11 12.82 -8.16
N VAL A 188 -6.84 12.73 -8.54
CA VAL A 188 -5.70 13.21 -7.73
C VAL A 188 -5.80 14.72 -7.49
N CYS A 189 -6.07 15.50 -8.54
CA CYS A 189 -6.20 16.95 -8.48
C CYS A 189 -7.38 17.41 -7.62
N ALA A 190 -8.49 16.66 -7.59
CA ALA A 190 -9.60 16.96 -6.69
C ALA A 190 -9.16 16.92 -5.21
N VAL A 191 -8.32 15.96 -4.83
CA VAL A 191 -7.72 15.91 -3.48
C VAL A 191 -6.77 17.09 -3.27
N CYS A 192 -5.95 17.41 -4.28
CA CYS A 192 -5.02 18.55 -4.23
C CYS A 192 -5.76 19.88 -3.99
N GLU A 193 -6.87 20.13 -4.68
CA GLU A 193 -7.68 21.34 -4.52
C GLU A 193 -8.32 21.42 -3.13
N LEU A 194 -8.89 20.31 -2.65
CA LEU A 194 -9.54 20.24 -1.34
C LEU A 194 -8.54 20.42 -0.19
N ALA A 195 -7.36 19.79 -0.30
CA ALA A 195 -6.29 19.86 0.69
C ALA A 195 -5.44 21.14 0.55
N ARG A 196 -5.55 21.85 -0.58
CA ARG A 196 -4.68 22.97 -0.97
C ARG A 196 -3.20 22.59 -1.03
N VAL A 197 -2.91 21.39 -1.50
CA VAL A 197 -1.55 20.86 -1.68
C VAL A 197 -1.33 20.61 -3.17
N PRO A 198 -0.27 21.14 -3.80
CA PRO A 198 -0.10 21.04 -5.24
C PRO A 198 0.37 19.65 -5.69
N LEU A 199 -0.11 19.20 -6.86
CA LEU A 199 0.52 18.13 -7.65
C LEU A 199 1.67 18.76 -8.45
N ILE A 200 2.93 18.43 -8.13
CA ILE A 200 4.10 19.17 -8.65
C ILE A 200 4.86 18.44 -9.76
N SER A 201 4.64 17.13 -9.92
CA SER A 201 5.34 16.30 -10.91
C SER A 201 4.57 15.00 -11.13
N GLY A 202 4.78 14.39 -12.30
CA GLY A 202 4.17 13.12 -12.64
C GLY A 202 4.99 12.29 -13.61
N SER A 203 4.60 11.03 -13.80
CA SER A 203 5.11 10.12 -14.83
C SER A 203 3.95 9.41 -15.53
N THR A 204 4.06 9.21 -16.84
CA THR A 204 3.01 8.55 -17.64
C THR A 204 3.65 7.61 -18.66
N LEU A 205 3.31 6.32 -18.57
CA LEU A 205 3.91 5.27 -19.41
C LEU A 205 2.89 4.25 -19.88
N ARG A 206 3.31 3.35 -20.78
CA ARG A 206 2.55 2.15 -21.13
C ARG A 206 3.02 0.96 -20.30
N VAL A 207 2.10 0.19 -19.74
CA VAL A 207 2.44 -1.05 -19.04
C VAL A 207 3.10 -2.00 -20.02
N GLY A 208 4.36 -2.40 -19.78
CA GLY A 208 5.11 -3.31 -20.64
C GLY A 208 5.30 -2.83 -22.09
N GLY A 209 5.13 -1.53 -22.37
CA GLY A 209 5.21 -1.00 -23.73
C GLY A 209 4.08 -1.52 -24.61
N ASP A 210 4.43 -2.29 -25.63
CA ASP A 210 3.53 -2.97 -26.57
C ASP A 210 3.30 -4.46 -26.24
N MET A 211 3.91 -4.97 -25.16
CA MET A 211 3.84 -6.39 -24.78
C MET A 211 2.67 -6.74 -23.85
N VAL A 212 1.90 -5.75 -23.40
CA VAL A 212 0.75 -5.96 -22.51
C VAL A 212 -0.53 -5.43 -23.14
N LEU A 213 -1.37 -6.36 -23.59
CA LEU A 213 -2.67 -6.04 -24.19
C LEU A 213 -3.73 -5.79 -23.12
N GLY A 214 -4.72 -4.98 -23.46
CA GLY A 214 -5.87 -4.64 -22.61
C GLY A 214 -5.85 -3.21 -22.11
N ASP A 215 -6.76 -2.91 -21.18
CA ASP A 215 -7.15 -1.53 -20.84
C ASP A 215 -6.90 -1.14 -19.38
N ARG A 216 -6.14 -1.97 -18.66
CA ARG A 216 -5.89 -1.77 -17.24
C ARG A 216 -4.97 -0.58 -17.04
N LEU A 217 -5.28 0.22 -16.04
CA LEU A 217 -4.49 1.31 -15.51
C LEU A 217 -3.89 0.87 -14.18
N VAL A 218 -2.59 1.09 -14.00
CA VAL A 218 -1.86 0.89 -12.76
C VAL A 218 -1.00 2.13 -12.47
N GLY A 219 -0.47 2.27 -11.26
CA GLY A 219 0.30 3.46 -10.93
C GLY A 219 0.55 3.62 -9.44
N CYS A 220 0.84 4.84 -9.01
CA CYS A 220 0.87 5.25 -7.61
C CYS A 220 0.70 6.77 -7.47
N VAL A 221 0.39 7.20 -6.25
CA VAL A 221 0.48 8.59 -5.82
C VAL A 221 1.46 8.68 -4.66
N CYS A 222 2.31 9.69 -4.68
CA CYS A 222 3.26 10.01 -3.63
C CYS A 222 2.85 11.32 -2.97
N ALA A 223 2.97 11.40 -1.65
CA ALA A 223 2.80 12.63 -0.89
C ALA A 223 4.09 12.96 -0.14
N ILE A 224 4.41 14.25 -0.09
CA ILE A 224 5.57 14.79 0.61
C ILE A 224 5.08 15.75 1.68
N GLY A 225 5.59 15.60 2.90
CA GLY A 225 5.36 16.51 4.00
C GLY A 225 6.65 16.96 4.66
N VAL A 226 6.51 17.99 5.50
CA VAL A 226 7.60 18.51 6.32
C VAL A 226 7.22 18.55 7.79
N LEU A 227 8.22 18.33 8.64
CA LEU A 227 8.13 18.45 10.10
C LEU A 227 9.28 19.32 10.61
N ASP A 228 8.96 20.21 11.55
CA ASP A 228 9.95 21.00 12.29
C ASP A 228 10.48 20.25 13.53
N ASP A 229 9.72 19.27 14.04
CA ASP A 229 10.11 18.45 15.19
C ASP A 229 9.96 16.95 14.88
N PRO A 230 11.06 16.18 14.82
CA PRO A 230 11.01 14.73 14.60
C PRO A 230 10.38 13.95 15.76
N SER A 231 10.13 14.56 16.93
CA SER A 231 9.53 13.86 18.07
C SER A 231 8.15 13.26 17.74
N HIS A 232 7.39 13.91 16.87
CA HIS A 232 6.09 13.44 16.37
C HIS A 232 6.14 12.13 15.58
N LEU A 233 7.33 11.73 15.10
CA LEU A 233 7.52 10.47 14.39
C LEU A 233 7.64 9.26 15.33
N LYS A 234 7.79 9.47 16.64
CA LYS A 234 7.88 8.37 17.61
C LYS A 234 6.50 7.91 18.03
N SER A 235 6.29 6.60 18.10
CA SER A 235 5.17 6.01 18.84
C SER A 235 5.52 5.92 20.32
N GLU A 236 4.89 6.74 21.16
CA GLU A 236 5.04 6.67 22.62
C GLU A 236 3.68 6.44 23.30
N ILE A 237 3.09 5.25 23.06
CA ILE A 237 1.79 4.88 23.61
C ILE A 237 1.99 4.32 25.03
N GLN A 238 1.30 4.90 26.01
CA GLN A 238 1.45 4.55 27.42
C GLN A 238 0.15 3.99 28.02
N ALA A 239 0.29 3.11 29.02
CA ALA A 239 -0.84 2.66 29.84
C ALA A 239 -1.59 3.86 30.47
N GLY A 240 -2.92 3.79 30.49
CA GLY A 240 -3.80 4.90 30.88
C GLY A 240 -4.21 5.81 29.73
N SER A 241 -3.66 5.63 28.53
CA SER A 241 -4.17 6.33 27.33
C SER A 241 -5.53 5.78 26.91
N LYS A 242 -6.40 6.66 26.39
CA LYS A 242 -7.63 6.29 25.72
C LYS A 242 -7.40 6.19 24.22
N ILE A 243 -8.16 5.31 23.57
CA ILE A 243 -8.12 5.11 22.12
C ILE A 243 -9.35 5.81 21.55
N ILE A 244 -9.15 6.88 20.78
CA ILE A 244 -10.19 7.62 20.08
C ILE A 244 -10.19 7.20 18.62
N MET A 245 -11.36 6.95 18.06
CA MET A 245 -11.55 6.67 16.64
C MET A 245 -12.50 7.70 16.02
N THR A 246 -12.14 8.25 14.86
CA THR A 246 -13.04 9.10 14.07
C THR A 246 -14.03 8.26 13.27
N GLU A 247 -15.04 8.89 12.67
CA GLU A 247 -15.99 8.19 11.82
C GLU A 247 -15.29 7.43 10.68
N GLY A 248 -15.61 6.15 10.56
CA GLY A 248 -15.12 5.28 9.51
C GLY A 248 -16.08 5.28 8.32
N SER A 249 -15.72 6.03 7.27
CA SER A 249 -16.49 6.09 6.01
C SER A 249 -15.83 5.28 4.88
N GLY A 250 -14.58 4.84 5.06
CA GLY A 250 -13.84 4.04 4.10
C GLY A 250 -13.09 4.85 3.04
N GLY A 251 -12.34 4.11 2.23
CA GLY A 251 -11.61 4.62 1.07
C GLY A 251 -11.77 3.67 -0.12
N GLY A 252 -10.69 3.45 -0.88
CA GLY A 252 -10.73 2.60 -2.09
C GLY A 252 -11.25 1.18 -1.85
N THR A 253 -11.01 0.60 -0.67
CA THR A 253 -11.50 -0.74 -0.29
C THR A 253 -13.03 -0.77 -0.12
N ILE A 254 -13.63 0.19 0.57
CA ILE A 254 -15.08 0.29 0.74
C ILE A 254 -15.74 0.67 -0.59
N THR A 255 -15.17 1.61 -1.35
CA THR A 255 -15.62 1.95 -2.71
C THR A 255 -15.63 0.72 -3.63
N THR A 256 -14.56 -0.08 -3.60
CA THR A 256 -14.49 -1.35 -4.36
C THR A 256 -15.58 -2.31 -3.89
N THR A 257 -15.75 -2.47 -2.58
CA THR A 257 -16.75 -3.37 -2.01
C THR A 257 -18.16 -2.97 -2.47
N ALA A 258 -18.50 -1.68 -2.38
CA ALA A 258 -19.76 -1.10 -2.81
C ALA A 258 -20.04 -1.38 -4.29
N LEU A 259 -19.12 -1.01 -5.18
CA LEU A 259 -19.27 -1.16 -6.63
C LEU A 259 -19.45 -2.62 -7.06
N TYR A 260 -18.65 -3.54 -6.50
CA TYR A 260 -18.66 -4.96 -6.91
C TYR A 260 -19.69 -5.82 -6.15
N SER A 261 -20.42 -5.24 -5.20
CA SER A 261 -21.55 -5.89 -4.51
C SER A 261 -22.91 -5.32 -4.90
N GLY A 262 -22.96 -4.17 -5.60
CA GLY A 262 -24.19 -3.54 -6.05
C GLY A 262 -24.72 -2.41 -5.15
N HIS A 263 -23.94 -1.95 -4.16
CA HIS A 263 -24.31 -0.89 -3.22
C HIS A 263 -23.71 0.47 -3.64
N GLN A 264 -23.97 0.90 -4.88
CA GLN A 264 -23.30 2.07 -5.47
C GLN A 264 -23.57 3.38 -4.71
N ASP A 265 -24.69 3.47 -3.99
CA ASP A 265 -25.05 4.60 -3.15
C ASP A 265 -24.06 4.81 -1.99
N VAL A 266 -23.36 3.77 -1.55
CA VAL A 266 -22.33 3.88 -0.50
C VAL A 266 -21.09 4.64 -0.99
N VAL A 267 -20.85 4.71 -2.30
CA VAL A 267 -19.68 5.41 -2.86
C VAL A 267 -19.68 6.89 -2.47
N SER A 268 -20.84 7.55 -2.34
CA SER A 268 -20.87 8.96 -1.94
C SER A 268 -20.32 9.21 -0.54
N GLU A 269 -20.45 8.23 0.35
CA GLU A 269 -19.93 8.33 1.73
C GLU A 269 -18.39 8.26 1.76
N THR A 270 -17.78 7.58 0.78
CA THR A 270 -16.33 7.47 0.69
C THR A 270 -15.69 8.69 0.04
N LEU A 271 -16.44 9.64 -0.51
CA LEU A 271 -15.92 10.85 -1.17
C LEU A 271 -15.70 12.00 -0.18
N ASN A 272 -14.76 11.85 0.76
CA ASN A 272 -14.46 12.82 1.82
C ASN A 272 -12.95 13.04 2.00
N LEU A 273 -12.56 14.08 2.75
CA LEU A 273 -11.19 14.32 3.25
C LEU A 273 -11.21 14.48 4.78
N ASP A 274 -12.03 13.67 5.46
CA ASP A 274 -12.30 13.81 6.90
C ASP A 274 -11.04 13.75 7.74
N PHE A 275 -10.11 12.85 7.41
CA PHE A 275 -8.82 12.73 8.08
C PHE A 275 -8.01 14.04 8.00
N PHE A 276 -8.00 14.69 6.83
CA PHE A 276 -7.20 15.88 6.59
C PHE A 276 -7.74 17.06 7.41
N PHE A 277 -9.05 17.30 7.34
CA PHE A 277 -9.68 18.36 8.12
C PHE A 277 -9.63 18.09 9.62
N ALA A 278 -9.68 16.83 10.05
CA ALA A 278 -9.46 16.45 11.44
C ALA A 278 -8.06 16.82 11.92
N ILE A 279 -7.01 16.41 11.20
CA ILE A 279 -5.62 16.73 11.55
C ILE A 279 -5.36 18.24 11.53
N GLU A 280 -5.87 18.96 10.54
CA GLU A 280 -5.72 20.42 10.48
C GLU A 280 -6.44 21.13 11.63
N SER A 281 -7.63 20.69 12.02
CA SER A 281 -8.34 21.23 13.18
C SER A 281 -7.60 20.96 14.49
N LEU A 282 -7.05 19.76 14.67
CA LEU A 282 -6.21 19.40 15.82
C LEU A 282 -4.92 20.24 15.86
N ARG A 283 -4.31 20.49 14.70
CA ARG A 283 -3.11 21.33 14.57
C ARG A 283 -3.42 22.77 14.96
N ASN A 284 -4.47 23.35 14.38
CA ASN A 284 -4.86 24.75 14.59
C ASN A 284 -5.31 25.05 16.03
N SER A 285 -5.95 24.08 16.69
CA SER A 285 -6.31 24.18 18.12
C SER A 285 -5.14 23.93 19.07
N GLY A 286 -4.03 23.38 18.58
CA GLY A 286 -2.90 22.94 19.40
C GLY A 286 -3.11 21.58 20.09
N ALA A 287 -4.29 20.95 19.94
CA ALA A 287 -4.60 19.65 20.50
C ALA A 287 -3.74 18.53 19.92
N LEU A 288 -3.21 18.68 18.69
CA LEU A 288 -2.32 17.71 18.05
C LEU A 288 -1.10 17.37 18.91
N LYS A 289 -0.55 18.35 19.65
CA LYS A 289 0.60 18.16 20.55
C LYS A 289 0.27 17.39 21.83
N LYS A 290 -1.02 17.15 22.09
CA LYS A 290 -1.51 16.45 23.29
C LYS A 290 -1.85 14.98 23.01
N ILE A 291 -1.73 14.57 21.75
CA ILE A 291 -1.96 13.20 21.30
C ILE A 291 -0.61 12.47 21.30
N SER A 292 -0.57 11.29 21.90
CA SER A 292 0.65 10.48 22.00
C SER A 292 1.01 9.82 20.68
N HIS A 293 0.01 9.39 19.91
CA HIS A 293 0.21 8.75 18.61
C HIS A 293 -1.06 8.84 17.77
N ILE A 294 -0.89 8.96 16.45
CA ILE A 294 -1.98 8.89 15.46
C ILE A 294 -1.60 7.90 14.38
N THR A 295 -2.55 7.06 14.03
CA THR A 295 -2.51 6.17 12.87
C THR A 295 -3.89 6.18 12.21
N ASP A 296 -4.06 5.38 11.17
CA ASP A 296 -5.23 5.26 10.33
C ASP A 296 -5.62 3.79 10.15
N VAL A 297 -6.93 3.53 10.05
CA VAL A 297 -7.46 2.17 9.93
C VAL A 297 -7.52 1.75 8.45
N THR A 298 -6.46 1.11 7.97
CA THR A 298 -6.31 0.70 6.57
C THR A 298 -6.50 -0.81 6.36
N ASN A 299 -5.83 -1.39 5.37
CA ASN A 299 -5.99 -2.80 5.02
C ASN A 299 -5.41 -3.67 6.15
N GLY A 300 -6.22 -4.59 6.68
CA GLY A 300 -5.98 -5.28 7.95
C GLY A 300 -6.90 -4.80 9.08
N GLY A 301 -7.43 -3.58 8.96
CA GLY A 301 -8.37 -2.96 9.89
C GLY A 301 -7.81 -2.76 11.29
N VAL A 302 -8.70 -2.39 12.22
CA VAL A 302 -8.37 -2.15 13.64
C VAL A 302 -7.60 -3.33 14.25
N ARG A 303 -7.92 -4.56 13.82
CA ARG A 303 -7.24 -5.78 14.25
C ARG A 303 -5.75 -5.83 13.88
N GLY A 304 -5.40 -5.39 12.67
CA GLY A 304 -4.02 -5.38 12.20
C GLY A 304 -3.21 -4.30 12.91
N ASP A 305 -3.74 -3.08 12.92
CA ASP A 305 -3.01 -1.89 13.38
C ASP A 305 -2.74 -1.95 14.89
N LEU A 306 -3.75 -2.33 15.69
CA LEU A 306 -3.58 -2.43 17.15
C LEU A 306 -2.54 -3.48 17.53
N GLU A 307 -2.51 -4.65 16.88
CA GLU A 307 -1.58 -5.74 17.25
C GLU A 307 -0.12 -5.30 17.06
N ILE A 308 0.16 -4.58 15.97
CA ILE A 308 1.49 -4.04 15.69
C ILE A 308 1.86 -3.01 16.77
N LEU A 309 0.99 -2.04 17.02
CA LEU A 309 1.25 -0.98 17.99
C LEU A 309 1.37 -1.49 19.43
N ALA A 310 0.54 -2.46 19.83
CA ALA A 310 0.61 -3.09 21.15
C ALA A 310 1.96 -3.77 21.38
N LYS A 311 2.45 -4.48 20.35
CA LYS A 311 3.75 -5.15 20.38
C LYS A 311 4.91 -4.16 20.45
N GLU A 312 4.89 -3.11 19.62
CA GLU A 312 5.96 -2.11 19.56
C GLU A 312 6.09 -1.29 20.85
N ASN A 313 4.96 -1.00 21.49
CA ASN A 313 4.93 -0.19 22.72
C ASN A 313 4.95 -1.06 23.99
N GLY A 314 4.86 -2.39 23.88
CA GLY A 314 4.84 -3.29 25.03
C GLY A 314 3.64 -3.05 25.94
N VAL A 315 2.46 -2.80 25.36
CA VAL A 315 1.22 -2.48 26.06
C VAL A 315 0.10 -3.45 25.71
N LYS A 316 -0.93 -3.48 26.56
CA LYS A 316 -2.19 -4.18 26.28
C LYS A 316 -3.19 -3.18 25.71
N MET A 317 -3.83 -3.50 24.60
CA MET A 317 -4.89 -2.67 24.01
C MET A 317 -6.25 -3.36 24.17
N LEU A 318 -7.23 -2.63 24.67
CA LEU A 318 -8.61 -3.09 24.85
C LEU A 318 -9.54 -2.19 24.04
N ILE A 319 -10.30 -2.78 23.13
CA ILE A 319 -11.38 -2.07 22.41
C ILE A 319 -12.74 -2.67 22.73
N ASP A 320 -13.79 -1.85 22.68
CA ASP A 320 -15.17 -2.28 22.75
C ASP A 320 -15.76 -2.33 21.34
N GLU A 321 -16.24 -3.50 20.93
CA GLU A 321 -16.78 -3.71 19.58
C GLU A 321 -17.97 -2.81 19.29
N GLU A 322 -18.88 -2.66 20.24
CA GLU A 322 -20.09 -1.87 20.05
C GLU A 322 -19.72 -0.40 19.86
N GLU A 323 -18.68 0.05 20.57
CA GLU A 323 -18.15 1.41 20.45
C GLU A 323 -17.51 1.66 19.09
N VAL A 324 -16.63 0.76 18.63
CA VAL A 324 -16.05 0.82 17.27
C VAL A 324 -17.16 0.82 16.22
N PHE A 325 -18.13 -0.09 16.34
CA PHE A 325 -19.21 -0.24 15.37
C PHE A 325 -20.13 0.98 15.35
N SER A 326 -20.35 1.59 16.51
CA SER A 326 -21.18 2.79 16.62
C SER A 326 -20.61 3.95 15.82
N VAL A 327 -19.27 4.05 15.68
CA VAL A 327 -18.58 5.15 15.00
C VAL A 327 -18.34 4.88 13.50
N ILE A 328 -18.85 3.79 12.93
CA ILE A 328 -18.82 3.57 11.47
C ILE A 328 -19.96 4.34 10.80
N ASN A 329 -19.74 4.87 9.60
CA ASN A 329 -20.80 5.48 8.80
C ASN A 329 -21.98 4.49 8.65
N PRO A 330 -23.23 4.86 8.95
CA PRO A 330 -24.35 3.92 8.99
C PRO A 330 -24.63 3.20 7.67
N ARG A 331 -24.38 3.83 6.51
CA ARG A 331 -24.57 3.19 5.19
C ARG A 331 -23.47 2.16 4.92
N VAL A 332 -22.23 2.52 5.22
CA VAL A 332 -21.09 1.59 5.15
C VAL A 332 -21.31 0.40 6.08
N ARG A 333 -21.74 0.65 7.32
CA ARG A 333 -22.02 -0.39 8.31
C ARG A 333 -23.05 -1.39 7.81
N ARG A 334 -24.20 -0.92 7.33
CA ARG A 334 -25.26 -1.79 6.79
C ARG A 334 -24.76 -2.65 5.65
N MET A 335 -24.02 -2.06 4.70
CA MET A 335 -23.43 -2.82 3.59
C MET A 335 -22.47 -3.92 4.10
N LEU A 336 -21.61 -3.62 5.06
CA LEU A 336 -20.69 -4.62 5.62
C LEU A 336 -21.45 -5.76 6.32
N ASP A 337 -22.50 -5.45 7.07
CA ASP A 337 -23.35 -6.43 7.74
C ASP A 337 -24.08 -7.35 6.73
N GLU A 338 -24.71 -6.76 5.71
CA GLU A 338 -25.40 -7.50 4.64
C GLU A 338 -24.47 -8.44 3.87
N LEU A 339 -23.21 -8.05 3.71
CA LEU A 339 -22.19 -8.84 3.02
C LEU A 339 -21.45 -9.81 3.93
N GLY A 340 -21.71 -9.79 5.24
CA GLY A 340 -21.01 -10.60 6.24
C GLY A 340 -19.50 -10.31 6.28
N ILE A 341 -19.11 -9.04 6.19
CA ILE A 341 -17.72 -8.58 6.27
C ILE A 341 -17.49 -8.01 7.67
N ASP A 342 -16.49 -8.54 8.40
CA ASP A 342 -16.13 -8.05 9.73
C ASP A 342 -15.47 -6.66 9.63
N PRO A 343 -16.07 -5.59 10.20
CA PRO A 343 -15.51 -4.25 10.09
C PRO A 343 -14.18 -4.06 10.83
N LEU A 344 -13.84 -4.95 11.78
CA LEU A 344 -12.56 -4.89 12.48
C LEU A 344 -11.37 -5.33 11.62
N GLY A 345 -11.63 -5.98 10.49
CA GLY A 345 -10.58 -6.53 9.62
C GLY A 345 -10.58 -5.94 8.20
N VAL A 346 -11.19 -4.77 7.99
CA VAL A 346 -11.25 -4.05 6.71
C VAL A 346 -10.83 -2.59 6.91
N SER A 347 -10.35 -1.96 5.85
CA SER A 347 -10.05 -0.53 5.85
C SER A 347 -11.32 0.31 6.01
N LEU A 348 -11.35 1.09 7.10
CA LEU A 348 -12.41 2.04 7.42
C LEU A 348 -12.00 3.50 7.19
N ASP A 349 -10.72 3.74 6.92
CA ASP A 349 -10.17 5.07 6.58
C ASP A 349 -10.36 6.12 7.70
N SER A 350 -10.65 5.65 8.92
CA SER A 350 -10.75 6.44 10.14
C SER A 350 -9.39 6.67 10.77
N LEU A 351 -9.22 7.80 11.46
CA LEU A 351 -8.08 8.02 12.34
C LEU A 351 -8.25 7.27 13.65
N LEU A 352 -7.16 6.72 14.16
CA LEU A 352 -7.04 6.14 15.47
C LEU A 352 -5.98 6.92 16.28
N MET A 353 -6.41 7.50 17.39
CA MET A 353 -5.61 8.42 18.19
C MET A 353 -5.46 7.89 19.61
N PHE A 354 -4.22 7.86 20.11
CA PHE A 354 -3.89 7.46 21.46
C PHE A 354 -3.68 8.70 22.31
N VAL A 355 -4.57 8.94 23.26
CA VAL A 355 -4.65 10.22 23.97
C VAL A 355 -4.57 9.99 25.48
N PRO A 356 -3.67 10.67 26.21
CA PRO A 356 -3.68 10.66 27.66
C PRO A 356 -5.06 11.10 28.19
N GLU A 357 -5.61 10.38 29.16
CA GLU A 357 -7.00 10.55 29.62
C GLU A 357 -7.40 12.02 29.92
N LYS A 358 -6.49 12.80 30.52
CA LYS A 358 -6.71 14.23 30.82
C LYS A 358 -6.94 15.14 29.61
N TYR A 359 -6.62 14.70 28.39
CA TYR A 359 -6.75 15.49 27.16
C TYR A 359 -7.86 14.98 26.24
N VAL A 360 -8.58 13.92 26.60
CA VAL A 360 -9.60 13.29 25.75
C VAL A 360 -10.69 14.27 25.32
N GLU A 361 -11.30 14.98 26.28
CA GLU A 361 -12.35 15.96 25.99
C GLU A 361 -11.85 17.09 25.08
N GLU A 362 -10.61 17.54 25.30
CA GLU A 362 -10.03 18.59 24.47
C GLU A 362 -9.83 18.13 23.02
N VAL A 363 -9.31 16.92 22.84
CA VAL A 363 -9.12 16.32 21.51
C VAL A 363 -10.47 16.09 20.81
N LEU A 364 -11.46 15.54 21.51
CA LEU A 364 -12.80 15.32 20.94
C LEU A 364 -13.46 16.63 20.51
N ASN A 365 -13.39 17.68 21.32
CA ASN A 365 -13.97 18.99 21.01
C ASN A 365 -13.25 19.70 19.85
N ALA A 366 -11.99 19.37 19.57
CA ALA A 366 -11.24 19.93 18.46
C ALA A 366 -11.52 19.24 17.11
N LEU A 367 -12.17 18.07 17.09
CA LEU A 367 -12.44 17.33 15.86
C LEU A 367 -13.69 17.88 15.15
N PRO A 368 -13.63 18.16 13.83
CA PRO A 368 -14.78 18.62 13.05
C PRO A 368 -15.66 17.46 12.58
N VAL A 369 -15.27 16.23 12.88
CA VAL A 369 -15.92 14.98 12.47
C VAL A 369 -16.35 14.19 13.69
N ARG A 370 -17.34 13.32 13.52
CA ARG A 370 -17.78 12.44 14.60
C ARG A 370 -16.62 11.55 15.05
N ALA A 371 -16.41 11.46 16.35
CA ALA A 371 -15.36 10.64 16.95
C ALA A 371 -15.80 10.16 18.33
N LYS A 372 -15.26 9.02 18.78
CA LYS A 372 -15.58 8.46 20.10
C LYS A 372 -14.38 7.73 20.69
N VAL A 373 -14.33 7.67 22.01
CA VAL A 373 -13.45 6.72 22.71
C VAL A 373 -13.98 5.31 22.45
N VAL A 374 -13.16 4.49 21.80
CA VAL A 374 -13.50 3.09 21.45
C VAL A 374 -12.74 2.07 22.29
N GLY A 375 -11.80 2.53 23.12
CA GLY A 375 -10.96 1.64 23.88
C GLY A 375 -9.98 2.35 24.80
N GLU A 376 -9.09 1.57 25.39
CA GLU A 376 -8.07 2.03 26.31
C GLU A 376 -6.80 1.18 26.26
N VAL A 377 -5.71 1.77 26.72
CA VAL A 377 -4.39 1.15 26.83
C VAL A 377 -4.14 0.80 28.29
N GLN A 378 -3.77 -0.44 28.54
CA GLN A 378 -3.49 -0.99 29.87
C GLN A 378 -2.05 -1.50 29.95
N GLN A 379 -1.55 -1.69 31.18
CA GLN A 379 -0.31 -2.42 31.41
C GLN A 379 -0.50 -3.88 30.98
N GLY A 380 0.45 -4.43 30.23
CA GLY A 380 0.42 -5.82 29.75
C GLY A 380 0.86 -5.92 28.30
N SER A 381 0.41 -6.97 27.60
CA SER A 381 0.68 -7.16 26.17
C SER A 381 -0.54 -7.72 25.44
N GLY A 382 -0.61 -7.43 24.13
CA GLY A 382 -1.59 -7.99 23.21
C GLY A 382 -2.87 -7.16 23.06
N CYS A 383 -3.65 -7.52 22.05
CA CYS A 383 -4.89 -6.83 21.69
C CYS A 383 -6.12 -7.66 22.01
N PHE A 384 -7.12 -7.01 22.60
CA PHE A 384 -8.36 -7.65 23.00
C PHE A 384 -9.57 -6.83 22.58
N VAL A 385 -10.63 -7.52 22.21
CA VAL A 385 -11.93 -6.94 21.89
C VAL A 385 -12.96 -7.44 22.89
N LYS A 386 -13.76 -6.52 23.41
CA LYS A 386 -14.92 -6.84 24.23
C LYS A 386 -16.14 -7.01 23.32
N ARG A 387 -16.69 -8.22 23.27
CA ARG A 387 -17.89 -8.58 22.49
C ARG A 387 -18.95 -9.15 23.41
N LYS A 388 -20.14 -8.54 23.49
CA LYS A 388 -21.26 -9.03 24.32
C LYS A 388 -20.86 -9.35 25.78
N GLY A 389 -19.93 -8.56 26.34
CA GLY A 389 -19.40 -8.74 27.69
C GLY A 389 -18.29 -9.79 27.85
N ALA A 390 -17.94 -10.55 26.81
CA ALA A 390 -16.79 -11.44 26.79
C ALA A 390 -15.54 -10.72 26.24
N LEU A 391 -14.37 -11.09 26.76
CA LEU A 391 -13.09 -10.60 26.28
C LEU A 391 -12.45 -11.64 25.36
N GLU A 392 -12.18 -11.27 24.11
CA GLU A 392 -11.58 -12.15 23.11
C GLU A 392 -10.27 -11.55 22.58
N THR A 393 -9.32 -12.41 22.22
CA THR A 393 -8.07 -11.94 21.61
C THR A 393 -8.33 -11.45 20.18
N LEU A 394 -7.77 -10.30 19.84
CA LEU A 394 -7.87 -9.68 18.54
C LEU A 394 -6.59 -9.95 17.75
N THR A 395 -6.44 -11.15 17.19
CA THR A 395 -5.26 -11.52 16.39
C THR A 395 -5.49 -11.34 14.88
N PRO A 396 -4.51 -10.81 14.13
CA PRO A 396 -4.52 -10.79 12.68
C PRO A 396 -4.64 -12.19 12.08
N LYS A 397 -5.38 -12.31 10.98
CA LYS A 397 -5.44 -13.54 10.18
C LYS A 397 -4.30 -13.59 9.16
N PHE A 398 -4.17 -14.71 8.43
CA PHE A 398 -3.15 -14.83 7.38
C PHE A 398 -3.43 -13.93 6.16
N ARG A 399 -4.68 -13.50 5.97
CA ARG A 399 -5.08 -12.46 5.02
C ARG A 399 -6.11 -11.52 5.66
N GLU A 400 -6.22 -10.31 5.14
CA GLU A 400 -7.31 -9.37 5.47
C GLU A 400 -8.70 -9.94 5.19
N SER A 401 -9.74 -9.30 5.73
CA SER A 401 -11.12 -9.77 5.55
C SER A 401 -11.50 -9.81 4.07
N ALA A 402 -12.06 -10.93 3.64
CA ALA A 402 -12.42 -11.16 2.25
C ALA A 402 -13.64 -10.31 1.81
N TYR A 403 -13.39 -9.10 1.33
CA TYR A 403 -14.43 -8.14 0.93
C TYR A 403 -14.94 -8.29 -0.52
N THR A 404 -14.38 -9.22 -1.31
CA THR A 404 -14.90 -9.56 -2.65
C THR A 404 -15.15 -11.05 -2.80
N LYS A 405 -16.04 -11.43 -3.72
CA LYS A 405 -16.38 -12.84 -3.99
C LYS A 405 -15.13 -13.70 -4.30
N LEU A 406 -14.18 -13.21 -5.10
CA LEU A 406 -12.96 -13.97 -5.39
C LEU A 406 -12.07 -14.13 -4.16
N LYS A 407 -11.94 -13.09 -3.32
CA LYS A 407 -11.19 -13.19 -2.05
C LYS A 407 -11.82 -14.22 -1.11
N LYS A 408 -13.16 -14.30 -1.07
CA LYS A 408 -13.87 -15.30 -0.25
C LYS A 408 -13.60 -16.74 -0.70
N LEU A 409 -13.35 -16.96 -1.99
CA LEU A 409 -12.95 -18.28 -2.52
C LEU A 409 -11.49 -18.63 -2.20
N VAL A 410 -10.59 -17.64 -2.18
CA VAL A 410 -9.18 -17.84 -1.77
C VAL A 410 -9.09 -18.16 -0.27
N GLY A 411 -10.01 -17.62 0.53
CA GLY A 411 -10.01 -17.79 1.99
C GLY A 411 -8.99 -16.90 2.69
N GLU A 412 -8.85 -17.08 3.99
CA GLU A 412 -8.00 -16.23 4.86
C GLU A 412 -6.92 -17.05 5.60
N ASP A 413 -6.84 -18.35 5.32
CA ASP A 413 -5.93 -19.28 5.99
C ASP A 413 -4.57 -19.38 5.28
N ALA A 414 -3.55 -19.76 6.05
CA ALA A 414 -2.21 -20.00 5.54
C ALA A 414 -2.13 -21.33 4.76
N PRO A 415 -1.24 -21.45 3.76
CA PRO A 415 -0.98 -22.73 3.11
C PRO A 415 -0.28 -23.69 4.08
N ASN A 416 -0.58 -25.00 3.98
CA ASN A 416 -0.06 -26.03 4.88
C ASN A 416 1.48 -26.13 4.87
N ASN A 417 2.14 -25.77 3.77
CA ASN A 417 3.59 -25.82 3.57
C ASN A 417 4.29 -24.45 3.77
N PHE A 418 3.67 -23.51 4.50
CA PHE A 418 4.15 -22.13 4.62
C PHE A 418 5.62 -22.00 5.07
N GLU A 419 6.08 -22.82 6.00
CA GLU A 419 7.47 -22.78 6.49
C GLU A 419 8.49 -23.12 5.40
N GLU A 420 8.19 -24.11 4.55
CA GLU A 420 9.02 -24.47 3.40
C GLU A 420 9.07 -23.34 2.38
N LEU A 421 7.92 -22.74 2.08
CA LEU A 421 7.83 -21.58 1.19
C LEU A 421 8.65 -20.41 1.74
N ASN A 422 8.55 -20.13 3.03
CA ASN A 422 9.30 -19.05 3.69
C ASN A 422 10.81 -19.23 3.51
N LYS A 423 11.32 -20.44 3.73
CA LYS A 423 12.74 -20.74 3.55
C LYS A 423 13.23 -20.46 2.13
N LYS A 424 12.45 -20.84 1.12
CA LYS A 424 12.79 -20.56 -0.30
C LYS A 424 12.84 -19.06 -0.60
N VAL A 425 11.92 -18.29 -0.01
CA VAL A 425 11.89 -16.82 -0.13
C VAL A 425 13.12 -16.20 0.53
N GLU A 426 13.49 -16.64 1.73
CA GLU A 426 14.68 -16.16 2.45
C GLU A 426 15.99 -16.48 1.70
N GLU A 427 16.12 -17.71 1.16
CA GLU A 427 17.28 -18.09 0.35
C GLU A 427 17.41 -17.25 -0.93
N ALA A 428 16.29 -16.92 -1.58
CA ALA A 428 16.29 -16.05 -2.75
C ALA A 428 16.70 -14.61 -2.37
N PHE A 429 16.19 -14.10 -1.25
CA PHE A 429 16.56 -12.78 -0.71
C PHE A 429 18.07 -12.63 -0.52
N GLU A 430 18.73 -13.60 0.14
CA GLU A 430 20.17 -13.54 0.39
C GLU A 430 20.99 -13.46 -0.92
N LYS A 431 20.61 -14.28 -1.92
CA LYS A 431 21.26 -14.26 -3.24
C LYS A 431 21.03 -12.93 -3.98
N ILE A 432 19.83 -12.34 -3.87
CA ILE A 432 19.51 -11.03 -4.45
C ILE A 432 20.33 -9.93 -3.78
N LEU A 433 20.50 -9.99 -2.46
CA LEU A 433 21.30 -9.00 -1.73
C LEU A 433 22.79 -9.08 -2.13
N GLN A 434 23.33 -10.28 -2.31
CA GLN A 434 24.67 -10.51 -2.86
C GLN A 434 24.79 -9.91 -4.27
N LYS A 435 23.79 -10.16 -5.13
CA LYS A 435 23.75 -9.62 -6.50
C LYS A 435 23.78 -8.10 -6.54
N LYS A 436 22.95 -7.45 -5.72
CA LYS A 436 22.96 -5.98 -5.56
C LYS A 436 24.34 -5.47 -5.12
N ASN A 437 24.95 -6.13 -4.12
CA ASN A 437 26.27 -5.71 -3.61
C ASN A 437 27.38 -5.89 -4.65
N ALA A 438 27.38 -6.99 -5.42
CA ALA A 438 28.31 -7.20 -6.52
C ALA A 438 28.19 -6.10 -7.59
N LEU A 439 26.94 -5.73 -7.96
CA LEU A 439 26.70 -4.64 -8.91
C LEU A 439 27.26 -3.31 -8.43
N VAL A 440 26.99 -2.93 -7.18
CA VAL A 440 27.50 -1.69 -6.59
C VAL A 440 29.03 -1.68 -6.60
N SER A 441 29.68 -2.78 -6.21
CA SER A 441 31.14 -2.89 -6.20
C SER A 441 31.74 -2.75 -7.60
N GLU A 442 31.16 -3.42 -8.60
CA GLU A 442 31.67 -3.37 -9.97
C GLU A 442 31.52 -1.97 -10.59
N ILE A 443 30.37 -1.33 -10.38
CA ILE A 443 30.16 0.05 -10.84
C ILE A 443 31.11 1.02 -10.13
N ARG A 444 31.36 0.86 -8.82
CA ARG A 444 32.29 1.73 -8.08
C ARG A 444 33.71 1.65 -8.62
N LYS A 445 34.23 0.45 -8.91
CA LYS A 445 35.56 0.30 -9.54
C LYS A 445 35.68 1.15 -10.81
N LYS A 446 34.64 1.17 -11.65
CA LYS A 446 34.62 1.97 -12.88
C LYS A 446 34.84 3.47 -12.62
N TYR A 447 34.29 4.02 -11.54
CA TYR A 447 34.35 5.43 -11.19
C TYR A 447 35.48 5.80 -10.21
N GLU A 448 36.02 4.84 -9.47
CA GLU A 448 37.21 5.02 -8.63
C GLU A 448 38.50 5.07 -9.47
N VAL A 449 38.58 4.26 -10.54
CA VAL A 449 39.71 4.26 -11.49
C VAL A 449 39.79 5.58 -12.26
N SER A 450 38.68 6.30 -12.47
CA SER A 450 38.65 7.57 -13.21
C SER A 450 39.06 8.81 -12.39
N ARG A 451 39.41 8.65 -11.10
CA ARG A 451 39.87 9.75 -10.22
C ARG A 451 41.39 9.78 -10.02
N VAL A 452 42.12 8.90 -10.69
CA VAL A 452 43.58 8.71 -10.50
C VAL A 452 44.40 9.15 -11.72
N ASP A 453 43.76 9.67 -12.78
CA ASP A 453 44.44 10.26 -13.96
C ASP A 453 44.35 11.79 -14.00
#